data_AF-A0A813I085-F1
#
_entry.id   AF-A0A813I085-F1
#
_cell.length_a   1.000
_cell.length_b   1.000
_cell.length_c   1.000
_cell.angle_alpha   90.00
_cell.angle_beta   90.00
_cell.angle_gamma   90.00
#
_symmetry.space_group_name_H-M   'P 1'
#
loop_
_entity.id
_entity.type
_entity.pdbx_description
1 polymer ?
#
loop_
_entity_poly.entity_id
_entity_poly.type
_entity_poly.pdbx_seq_one_letter_code
_entity_poly.pdbx_strand_id
1 'polypeptide(L)'
;MEQTQFDRSTPDFVRNRAQEAVDRSATFLPIKQLRTDCFKNVKRLRLLNKAITRWGNSSFSERKMLLDELEARLSTINGSSDSDVVQLREILRESVGALSPPRAQQTSSAEMEMSARSMESLQMSAQLQQRARLMVIKVISLWRELWLEEVQIEAVLKRARQLIGDFEASDGDVGQACAGKQWSRLKEVLRPECPEGSPPVLGSTAHALGSNPTQRRGKRPRHASRCASSEGGSYTPSDYVQGLTHVQKLEEGVRLHCSQCGHVIMAHWYLVVGDAVRALRPQCGHRTCKKSSYLSVTNARVIHDKSDILDICEHGRRRSECVACGGRDTCKHKQVARWCTQCKRAKTANKQGRGSVGARGSEFGRQG
;
A
#
# COMPACT_ATOMS: atom_id res chain seq x y z
N MET A 1 -3.18 -14.91 75.76
CA MET A 1 -1.82 -14.70 76.30
C MET A 1 -0.95 -14.40 75.09
N GLU A 2 -0.84 -13.15 74.66
CA GLU A 2 0.03 -12.12 75.27
C GLU A 2 1.50 -12.60 75.24
N GLN A 3 2.50 -11.88 74.73
CA GLN A 3 2.61 -10.44 74.49
C GLN A 3 4.02 -10.16 73.91
N THR A 4 4.15 -9.04 73.17
CA THR A 4 5.25 -8.03 73.25
C THR A 4 6.56 -8.26 72.48
N GLN A 5 7.27 -7.26 71.91
CA GLN A 5 7.16 -5.79 71.72
C GLN A 5 8.33 -5.40 70.76
N PHE A 6 8.16 -4.47 69.79
CA PHE A 6 8.58 -3.03 69.84
C PHE A 6 10.09 -2.81 70.14
N ASP A 7 10.87 -1.93 69.51
CA ASP A 7 10.62 -0.74 68.68
C ASP A 7 11.95 -0.17 68.09
N ARG A 8 11.80 0.81 67.18
CA ARG A 8 12.68 1.98 66.90
C ARG A 8 13.98 1.81 66.10
N SER A 9 14.01 2.40 64.90
CA SER A 9 14.44 3.80 64.71
C SER A 9 14.58 4.16 63.21
N THR A 10 13.79 5.14 62.74
CA THR A 10 14.11 6.01 61.59
C THR A 10 15.04 7.15 62.05
N PRO A 11 15.70 7.87 61.12
CA PRO A 11 15.18 9.20 60.84
C PRO A 11 15.24 9.66 59.36
N ASP A 12 14.35 10.60 59.09
CA ASP A 12 14.05 11.35 57.88
C ASP A 12 15.20 12.19 57.28
N PHE A 13 15.14 12.44 55.96
CA PHE A 13 15.32 13.80 55.43
C PHE A 13 14.64 14.03 54.06
N VAL A 14 13.51 14.73 54.12
CA VAL A 14 13.08 15.86 53.25
C VAL A 14 12.85 15.63 51.74
N ARG A 15 11.57 15.77 51.39
CA ARG A 15 10.98 16.03 50.06
C ARG A 15 11.78 17.06 49.25
N ASN A 16 11.92 16.80 47.94
CA ASN A 16 11.84 17.89 46.97
C ASN A 16 10.89 17.58 45.82
N ARG A 17 9.96 18.50 45.66
CA ARG A 17 8.77 18.52 44.82
C ARG A 17 9.17 19.25 43.53
N ALA A 18 9.77 18.54 42.58
CA ALA A 18 10.18 19.13 41.29
C ALA A 18 10.47 18.07 40.21
N GLN A 19 9.54 17.17 39.92
CA GLN A 19 9.60 16.41 38.65
C GLN A 19 8.22 16.02 38.09
N GLU A 20 7.19 16.82 38.41
CA GLU A 20 6.00 16.94 37.58
C GLU A 20 6.19 18.15 36.67
N ALA A 21 6.57 17.94 35.40
CA ALA A 21 6.28 18.82 34.25
C ALA A 21 7.28 18.68 33.09
N VAL A 22 7.45 17.51 32.47
CA VAL A 22 7.78 17.44 31.04
C VAL A 22 7.23 16.13 30.45
N ASP A 23 5.96 16.12 30.06
CA ASP A 23 5.47 15.36 28.89
C ASP A 23 4.01 15.72 28.58
N ARG A 24 3.77 17.03 28.42
CA ARG A 24 2.61 17.54 27.68
C ARG A 24 3.08 17.92 26.28
N SER A 25 3.16 16.96 25.36
CA SER A 25 2.98 17.15 23.90
C SER A 25 3.26 15.88 23.07
N ALA A 26 2.87 14.70 23.57
CA ALA A 26 2.60 13.58 22.67
C ALA A 26 1.10 13.63 22.32
N THR A 27 0.76 14.36 21.26
CA THR A 27 -0.58 14.36 20.67
C THR A 27 -0.90 12.95 20.18
N PHE A 28 -1.50 12.14 21.07
CA PHE A 28 -2.14 10.88 20.70
C PHE A 28 -3.24 11.20 19.68
N LEU A 29 -3.01 10.91 18.41
CA LEU A 29 -4.06 10.97 17.40
C LEU A 29 -5.15 9.95 17.81
N PRO A 30 -6.43 10.36 17.90
CA PRO A 30 -7.51 9.48 18.33
C PRO A 30 -7.58 8.22 17.47
N ILE A 31 -7.84 7.05 18.07
CA ILE A 31 -8.00 5.75 17.38
C ILE A 31 -8.99 5.84 16.19
N LYS A 32 -9.98 6.74 16.27
CA LYS A 32 -10.93 7.04 15.18
C LYS A 32 -10.22 7.62 13.94
N GLN A 33 -9.26 8.53 14.12
CA GLN A 33 -8.50 9.17 13.04
C GLN A 33 -7.59 8.14 12.34
N LEU A 34 -6.87 7.31 13.11
CA LEU A 34 -6.07 6.19 12.59
C LEU A 34 -6.91 5.19 11.76
N ARG A 35 -8.13 4.86 12.22
CA ARG A 35 -9.06 4.00 11.46
C ARG A 35 -9.53 4.66 10.15
N THR A 36 -9.83 5.96 10.17
CA THR A 36 -10.23 6.68 8.95
C THR A 36 -9.10 6.78 7.93
N ASP A 37 -7.87 6.97 8.37
CA ASP A 37 -6.71 7.12 7.49
C ASP A 37 -6.30 5.77 6.88
N CYS A 38 -6.38 4.69 7.66
CA CYS A 38 -6.26 3.34 7.12
C CYS A 38 -7.30 3.06 6.01
N PHE A 39 -8.58 3.43 6.23
CA PHE A 39 -9.64 3.22 5.24
C PHE A 39 -9.43 4.07 3.97
N LYS A 40 -9.08 5.35 4.13
CA LYS A 40 -8.76 6.25 3.01
C LYS A 40 -7.58 5.70 2.19
N ASN A 41 -6.55 5.18 2.85
CA ASN A 41 -5.39 4.57 2.19
C ASN A 41 -5.76 3.30 1.40
N VAL A 42 -6.60 2.43 1.95
CA VAL A 42 -7.10 1.25 1.22
C VAL A 42 -7.91 1.66 -0.03
N LYS A 43 -8.77 2.68 0.08
CA LYS A 43 -9.52 3.21 -1.07
C LYS A 43 -8.57 3.77 -2.15
N ARG A 44 -7.60 4.59 -1.76
CA ARG A 44 -6.59 5.17 -2.67
C ARG A 44 -5.80 4.08 -3.39
N LEU A 45 -5.37 3.04 -2.69
CA LEU A 45 -4.66 1.90 -3.27
C LEU A 45 -5.51 1.12 -4.28
N ARG A 46 -6.81 0.88 -3.98
CA ARG A 46 -7.73 0.23 -4.94
C ARG A 46 -7.90 1.04 -6.21
N LEU A 47 -8.03 2.36 -6.09
CA LEU A 47 -8.17 3.26 -7.24
C LEU A 47 -6.89 3.30 -8.09
N LEU A 48 -5.71 3.22 -7.46
CA LEU A 48 -4.43 3.11 -8.17
C LEU A 48 -4.30 1.77 -8.91
N ASN A 49 -4.64 0.65 -8.26
CA ASN A 49 -4.62 -0.66 -8.91
C ASN A 49 -5.62 -0.74 -10.09
N LYS A 50 -6.75 -0.04 -9.99
CA LYS A 50 -7.69 0.10 -11.11
C LYS A 50 -7.05 0.85 -12.28
N ALA A 51 -6.31 1.93 -12.03
CA ALA A 51 -5.60 2.66 -13.07
C ALA A 51 -4.51 1.79 -13.75
N ILE A 52 -3.71 1.07 -12.95
CA ILE A 52 -2.70 0.12 -13.45
C ILE A 52 -3.34 -0.94 -14.35
N THR A 53 -4.45 -1.54 -13.90
CA THR A 53 -5.15 -2.59 -14.65
C THR A 53 -5.76 -2.03 -15.93
N ARG A 54 -6.35 -0.82 -15.88
CA ARG A 54 -6.90 -0.13 -17.05
C ARG A 54 -5.81 0.09 -18.10
N TRP A 55 -4.67 0.64 -17.72
CA TRP A 55 -3.55 0.86 -18.63
C TRP A 55 -3.01 -0.44 -19.22
N GLY A 56 -2.83 -1.47 -18.38
CA GLY A 56 -2.35 -2.78 -18.79
C GLY A 56 -3.23 -3.44 -19.85
N ASN A 57 -4.55 -3.31 -19.70
CA ASN A 57 -5.54 -3.91 -20.60
C ASN A 57 -5.91 -3.02 -21.80
N SER A 58 -5.44 -1.78 -21.86
CA SER A 58 -5.77 -0.86 -22.95
C SER A 58 -4.94 -1.09 -24.20
N SER A 59 -5.57 -0.88 -25.36
CA SER A 59 -4.88 -0.88 -26.65
C SER A 59 -3.91 0.30 -26.78
N PHE A 60 -3.01 0.25 -27.75
CA PHE A 60 -2.08 1.35 -27.97
C PHE A 60 -2.80 2.69 -28.24
N SER A 61 -3.82 2.67 -29.10
CA SER A 61 -4.63 3.87 -29.41
C SER A 61 -5.34 4.40 -28.16
N GLU A 62 -5.91 3.52 -27.34
CA GLU A 62 -6.55 3.90 -26.08
C GLU A 62 -5.55 4.52 -25.10
N ARG A 63 -4.34 3.96 -24.98
CA ARG A 63 -3.29 4.51 -24.11
C ARG A 63 -2.89 5.93 -24.53
N LYS A 64 -2.81 6.19 -25.84
CA LYS A 64 -2.57 7.52 -26.37
C LYS A 64 -3.71 8.47 -26.00
N MET A 65 -4.96 8.11 -26.29
CA MET A 65 -6.14 8.91 -25.92
C MET A 65 -6.22 9.20 -24.42
N LEU A 66 -5.89 8.23 -23.58
CA LEU A 66 -5.86 8.42 -22.12
C LEU A 66 -4.85 9.49 -21.71
N LEU A 67 -3.65 9.48 -22.28
CA LEU A 67 -2.64 10.51 -21.98
C LEU A 67 -3.02 11.88 -22.56
N ASP A 68 -3.57 11.91 -23.78
CA ASP A 68 -4.07 13.16 -24.40
C ASP A 68 -5.13 13.82 -23.51
N GLU A 69 -6.10 13.05 -23.01
CA GLU A 69 -7.14 13.52 -22.09
C GLU A 69 -6.57 14.01 -20.75
N LEU A 70 -5.59 13.30 -20.19
CA LEU A 70 -4.96 13.72 -18.93
C LEU A 70 -4.16 15.02 -19.08
N GLU A 71 -3.46 15.20 -20.20
CA GLU A 71 -2.73 16.43 -20.53
C GLU A 71 -3.69 17.62 -20.75
N ALA A 72 -4.80 17.38 -21.46
CA ALA A 72 -5.85 18.39 -21.65
C ALA A 72 -6.44 18.84 -20.31
N ARG A 73 -6.82 17.90 -19.44
CA ARG A 73 -7.33 18.19 -18.10
C ARG A 73 -6.32 18.95 -17.26
N LEU A 74 -5.04 18.54 -17.25
CA LEU A 74 -4.00 19.25 -16.50
C LEU A 74 -3.83 20.70 -16.96
N SER A 75 -4.01 20.97 -18.25
CA SER A 75 -3.89 22.32 -18.82
C SER A 75 -5.00 23.27 -18.36
N THR A 76 -6.13 22.73 -17.89
CA THR A 76 -7.24 23.53 -17.34
C THR A 76 -7.10 23.87 -15.87
N ILE A 77 -6.14 23.26 -15.16
CA ILE A 77 -5.97 23.42 -13.72
C ILE A 77 -5.19 24.69 -13.43
N ASN A 78 -5.78 25.58 -12.63
CA ASN A 78 -5.15 26.83 -12.18
C ASN A 78 -4.89 26.87 -10.66
N GLY A 79 -5.25 25.82 -9.93
CA GLY A 79 -4.98 25.68 -8.49
C GLY A 79 -5.87 26.53 -7.58
N SER A 80 -6.97 27.09 -8.09
CA SER A 80 -7.83 28.02 -7.35
C SER A 80 -9.04 27.38 -6.69
N SER A 81 -9.38 26.11 -7.02
CA SER A 81 -10.59 25.45 -6.53
C SER A 81 -10.36 24.07 -5.91
N ASP A 82 -11.26 23.64 -5.02
CA ASP A 82 -11.28 22.28 -4.47
C ASP A 82 -11.46 21.20 -5.55
N SER A 83 -12.12 21.56 -6.66
CA SER A 83 -12.26 20.69 -7.83
C SER A 83 -10.91 20.38 -8.44
N ASP A 84 -10.01 21.36 -8.52
CA ASP A 84 -8.66 21.20 -9.08
C ASP A 84 -7.82 20.22 -8.26
N VAL A 85 -7.92 20.26 -6.94
CA VAL A 85 -7.22 19.32 -6.04
C VAL A 85 -7.66 17.87 -6.31
N VAL A 86 -8.97 17.67 -6.53
CA VAL A 86 -9.50 16.34 -6.90
C VAL A 86 -8.97 15.91 -8.27
N GLN A 87 -8.97 16.82 -9.25
CA GLN A 87 -8.46 16.54 -10.59
C GLN A 87 -6.97 16.21 -10.59
N LEU A 88 -6.13 17.00 -9.88
CA LEU A 88 -4.70 16.72 -9.74
C LEU A 88 -4.44 15.33 -9.16
N ARG A 89 -5.19 14.95 -8.12
CA ARG A 89 -5.06 13.62 -7.50
C ARG A 89 -5.42 12.50 -8.49
N GLU A 90 -6.46 12.70 -9.30
CA GLU A 90 -6.84 11.73 -10.32
C GLU A 90 -5.81 11.64 -11.44
N ILE A 91 -5.33 12.76 -11.95
CA ILE A 91 -4.32 12.81 -13.01
C ILE A 91 -3.04 12.13 -12.53
N LEU A 92 -2.59 12.41 -11.29
CA LEU A 92 -1.41 11.77 -10.72
C LEU A 92 -1.59 10.25 -10.59
N ARG A 93 -2.77 9.81 -10.14
CA ARG A 93 -3.08 8.38 -9.99
C ARG A 93 -3.10 7.64 -11.33
N GLU A 94 -3.72 8.22 -12.36
CA GLU A 94 -3.80 7.60 -13.68
C GLU A 94 -2.42 7.60 -14.38
N SER A 95 -1.64 8.69 -14.27
CA SER A 95 -0.30 8.79 -14.85
C SER A 95 0.72 7.85 -14.18
N VAL A 96 0.72 7.71 -12.86
CA VAL A 96 1.54 6.68 -12.18
C VAL A 96 1.04 5.27 -12.51
N GLY A 97 -0.27 5.09 -12.68
CA GLY A 97 -0.84 3.82 -13.16
C GLY A 97 -0.34 3.42 -14.54
N ALA A 98 0.00 4.40 -15.39
CA ALA A 98 0.55 4.19 -16.72
C ALA A 98 2.05 3.87 -16.75
N LEU A 99 2.78 4.05 -15.64
CA LEU A 99 4.22 3.81 -15.59
C LEU A 99 4.56 2.32 -15.60
N SER A 100 5.40 1.94 -16.56
CA SER A 100 6.14 0.68 -16.54
C SER A 100 7.42 0.82 -15.72
N PRO A 101 7.96 -0.27 -15.14
CA PRO A 101 9.26 -0.25 -14.46
C PRO A 101 10.39 0.28 -15.37
N PRO A 102 11.44 0.90 -14.81
CA PRO A 102 12.65 1.20 -15.55
C PRO A 102 13.24 -0.09 -16.16
N ARG A 103 13.88 0.03 -17.31
CA ARG A 103 14.53 -1.10 -18.00
C ARG A 103 16.03 -0.89 -18.04
N ALA A 104 16.80 -1.93 -17.86
CA ALA A 104 18.25 -1.87 -18.02
C ALA A 104 18.59 -1.61 -19.50
N GLN A 105 19.68 -0.88 -19.75
CA GLN A 105 20.23 -0.76 -21.11
C GLN A 105 20.87 -2.10 -21.49
N GLN A 106 20.61 -2.58 -22.71
CA GLN A 106 21.20 -3.82 -23.19
C GLN A 106 22.71 -3.63 -23.38
N THR A 107 23.52 -4.51 -22.79
CA THR A 107 24.98 -4.45 -22.83
C THR A 107 25.61 -5.34 -23.90
N SER A 108 24.83 -6.08 -24.71
CA SER A 108 25.36 -6.98 -25.75
C SER A 108 24.92 -6.58 -27.16
N SER A 109 25.89 -6.29 -28.00
CA SER A 109 25.80 -6.12 -29.45
C SER A 109 25.57 -7.47 -30.16
N ALA A 110 24.43 -8.10 -29.92
CA ALA A 110 23.94 -9.14 -30.82
C ALA A 110 23.02 -8.44 -31.82
N GLU A 111 23.50 -8.21 -33.03
CA GLU A 111 22.73 -7.67 -34.15
C GLU A 111 21.64 -8.67 -34.56
N MET A 112 20.57 -8.73 -33.78
CA MET A 112 19.30 -9.29 -34.24
C MET A 112 18.60 -8.18 -35.02
N GLU A 113 18.43 -8.39 -36.33
CA GLU A 113 17.57 -7.55 -37.16
C GLU A 113 16.15 -7.52 -36.59
N MET A 114 15.81 -6.43 -35.91
CA MET A 114 14.44 -6.16 -35.49
C MET A 114 13.65 -5.65 -36.68
N SER A 115 12.45 -6.20 -36.91
CA SER A 115 11.58 -5.73 -37.99
C SER A 115 11.21 -4.25 -37.82
N ALA A 116 11.01 -3.54 -38.93
CA ALA A 116 10.59 -2.13 -38.92
C ALA A 116 9.30 -1.91 -38.10
N ARG A 117 8.34 -2.85 -38.18
CA ARG A 117 7.09 -2.81 -37.40
C ARG A 117 7.33 -2.95 -35.90
N SER A 118 8.30 -3.78 -35.50
CA SER A 118 8.67 -3.96 -34.08
C SER A 118 9.37 -2.71 -33.52
N MET A 119 10.25 -2.09 -34.31
CA MET A 119 10.93 -0.84 -33.92
C MET A 119 9.93 0.30 -33.72
N GLU A 120 8.99 0.46 -34.66
CA GLU A 120 7.93 1.47 -34.57
C GLU A 120 7.09 1.30 -33.30
N SER A 121 6.66 0.06 -33.00
CA SER A 121 5.89 -0.24 -31.78
C SER A 121 6.64 0.08 -30.48
N LEU A 122 7.96 -0.21 -30.45
CA LEU A 122 8.83 0.10 -29.31
C LEU A 122 9.02 1.61 -29.13
N GLN A 123 9.26 2.34 -30.21
CA GLN A 123 9.39 3.81 -30.19
C GLN A 123 8.11 4.46 -29.70
N MET A 124 6.97 4.05 -30.27
CA MET A 124 5.65 4.50 -29.89
C MET A 124 5.35 4.24 -28.40
N SER A 125 5.67 3.05 -27.90
CA SER A 125 5.52 2.72 -26.48
C SER A 125 6.46 3.54 -25.58
N ALA A 126 7.69 3.82 -26.03
CA ALA A 126 8.65 4.65 -25.32
C ALA A 126 8.16 6.11 -25.20
N GLN A 127 7.55 6.65 -26.26
CA GLN A 127 6.95 7.99 -26.26
C GLN A 127 5.81 8.10 -25.24
N LEU A 128 4.89 7.13 -25.20
CA LEU A 128 3.82 7.11 -24.20
C LEU A 128 4.37 7.07 -22.76
N GLN A 129 5.42 6.27 -22.52
CA GLN A 129 6.06 6.20 -21.20
C GLN A 129 6.78 7.50 -20.82
N GLN A 130 7.40 8.16 -21.80
CA GLN A 130 7.99 9.49 -21.60
C GLN A 130 6.95 10.51 -21.17
N ARG A 131 5.82 10.58 -21.90
CA ARG A 131 4.70 11.47 -21.57
C ARG A 131 4.15 11.20 -20.17
N ALA A 132 3.91 9.94 -19.83
CA ALA A 132 3.46 9.55 -18.49
C ALA A 132 4.43 10.00 -17.39
N ARG A 133 5.75 9.82 -17.56
CA ARG A 133 6.76 10.28 -16.57
C ARG A 133 6.77 11.80 -16.41
N LEU A 134 6.71 12.54 -17.52
CA LEU A 134 6.65 14.01 -17.49
C LEU A 134 5.38 14.51 -16.79
N MET A 135 4.24 13.86 -17.03
CA MET A 135 2.99 14.15 -16.33
C MET A 135 3.12 13.94 -14.82
N VAL A 136 3.69 12.82 -14.38
CA VAL A 136 3.91 12.57 -12.94
C VAL A 136 4.80 13.64 -12.32
N ILE A 137 5.91 13.99 -12.97
CA ILE A 137 6.82 15.05 -12.52
C ILE A 137 6.06 16.37 -12.38
N LYS A 138 5.37 16.80 -13.45
CA LYS A 138 4.64 18.08 -13.48
C LYS A 138 3.57 18.15 -12.40
N VAL A 139 2.78 17.09 -12.23
CA VAL A 139 1.68 17.08 -11.25
C VAL A 139 2.19 17.05 -9.81
N ILE A 140 3.29 16.35 -9.51
CA ILE A 140 3.88 16.40 -8.15
C ILE A 140 4.48 17.76 -7.86
N SER A 141 5.17 18.38 -8.83
CA SER A 141 5.69 19.75 -8.68
C SER A 141 4.55 20.74 -8.38
N LEU A 142 3.48 20.72 -9.18
CA LEU A 142 2.29 21.54 -8.94
C LEU A 142 1.63 21.23 -7.59
N TRP A 143 1.57 19.97 -7.18
CA TRP A 143 1.01 19.57 -5.89
C TRP A 143 1.77 20.21 -4.72
N ARG A 144 3.11 20.28 -4.82
CA ARG A 144 3.97 20.92 -3.82
C ARG A 144 3.91 22.44 -3.87
N GLU A 145 3.87 23.02 -5.07
CA GLU A 145 3.69 24.47 -5.26
C GLU A 145 2.37 24.97 -4.66
N LEU A 146 1.33 24.13 -4.68
CA LEU A 146 0.03 24.41 -4.04
C LEU A 146 -0.01 24.03 -2.55
N TRP A 147 1.12 23.65 -1.94
CA TRP A 147 1.25 23.30 -0.52
C TRP A 147 0.26 22.23 -0.04
N LEU A 148 -0.12 21.30 -0.93
CA LEU A 148 -1.10 20.28 -0.63
C LEU A 148 -0.47 19.11 0.15
N GLU A 149 -1.20 18.57 1.13
CA GLU A 149 -0.69 17.47 1.97
C GLU A 149 -0.35 16.20 1.18
N GLU A 150 0.90 15.75 1.21
CA GLU A 150 1.36 14.52 0.53
C GLU A 150 0.65 13.25 1.04
N VAL A 151 0.13 13.27 2.28
CA VAL A 151 -0.70 12.18 2.84
C VAL A 151 -1.86 11.84 1.90
N GLN A 152 -2.34 12.80 1.10
CA GLN A 152 -3.43 12.59 0.16
C GLN A 152 -3.05 11.77 -1.08
N ILE A 153 -1.77 11.76 -1.43
CA ILE A 153 -1.19 11.09 -2.60
C ILE A 153 -0.16 10.00 -2.23
N GLU A 154 0.04 9.73 -0.94
CA GLU A 154 1.04 8.79 -0.42
C GLU A 154 1.03 7.41 -1.10
N ALA A 155 -0.14 6.84 -1.36
CA ALA A 155 -0.24 5.54 -2.05
C ALA A 155 0.36 5.58 -3.46
N VAL A 156 0.24 6.71 -4.15
CA VAL A 156 0.76 6.94 -5.50
C VAL A 156 2.28 7.20 -5.45
N LEU A 157 2.74 8.03 -4.52
CA LEU A 157 4.17 8.29 -4.28
C LEU A 157 4.92 7.01 -3.93
N LYS A 158 4.38 6.20 -3.01
CA LYS A 158 4.96 4.91 -2.61
C LYS A 158 5.11 3.95 -3.78
N ARG A 159 4.12 3.89 -4.69
CA ARG A 159 4.20 3.05 -5.90
C ARG A 159 5.32 3.52 -6.83
N ALA A 160 5.40 4.83 -7.10
CA ALA A 160 6.43 5.37 -7.99
C ALA A 160 7.85 5.15 -7.41
N ARG A 161 8.02 5.36 -6.10
CA ARG A 161 9.27 5.04 -5.39
C ARG A 161 9.61 3.55 -5.46
N GLN A 162 8.61 2.66 -5.32
CA GLN A 162 8.84 1.21 -5.41
C GLN A 162 9.32 0.79 -6.79
N LEU A 163 8.79 1.36 -7.88
CA LEU A 163 9.26 1.05 -9.24
C LEU A 163 10.75 1.36 -9.43
N ILE A 164 11.20 2.48 -8.87
CA ILE A 164 12.62 2.88 -8.92
C ILE A 164 13.45 1.98 -7.99
N GLY A 165 13.00 1.77 -6.75
CA GLY A 165 13.73 0.95 -5.79
C GLY A 165 13.86 -0.53 -6.20
N ASP A 166 12.84 -1.10 -6.84
CA ASP A 166 12.89 -2.46 -7.39
C ASP A 166 13.96 -2.58 -8.48
N PHE A 167 14.06 -1.57 -9.36
CA PHE A 167 15.11 -1.51 -10.39
C PHE A 167 16.49 -1.31 -9.76
N GLU A 168 16.64 -0.38 -8.82
CA GLU A 168 17.95 -0.10 -8.21
C GLU A 168 18.50 -1.27 -7.40
N ALA A 169 17.61 -2.11 -6.86
CA ALA A 169 18.00 -3.34 -6.18
C ALA A 169 18.51 -4.42 -7.14
N SER A 170 18.11 -4.43 -8.42
CA SER A 170 18.50 -5.45 -9.40
C SER A 170 19.57 -5.00 -10.39
N ASP A 171 19.48 -3.76 -10.87
CA ASP A 171 20.20 -3.27 -12.06
C ASP A 171 21.09 -2.04 -11.79
N GLY A 172 21.15 -1.58 -10.53
CA GLY A 172 21.97 -0.42 -10.13
C GLY A 172 21.27 0.92 -10.34
N ASP A 173 22.04 2.03 -10.38
CA ASP A 173 21.46 3.37 -10.36
C ASP A 173 20.44 3.61 -11.49
N VAL A 174 19.26 4.16 -11.16
CA VAL A 174 18.18 4.37 -12.14
C VAL A 174 18.55 5.34 -13.26
N GLY A 175 19.56 6.18 -13.06
CA GLY A 175 20.12 7.06 -14.09
C GLY A 175 20.79 6.30 -15.24
N GLN A 176 21.18 5.03 -15.04
CA GLN A 176 21.72 4.15 -16.06
C GLN A 176 20.64 3.36 -16.82
N ALA A 177 19.37 3.47 -16.43
CA ALA A 177 18.26 2.83 -17.12
C ALA A 177 18.02 3.41 -18.52
N CYS A 178 17.22 2.70 -19.34
CA CYS A 178 16.56 3.32 -20.49
C CYS A 178 15.73 4.52 -20.04
N ALA A 179 15.91 5.67 -20.68
CA ALA A 179 15.36 6.95 -20.25
C ALA A 179 15.82 7.39 -18.84
N GLY A 180 17.05 7.03 -18.46
CA GLY A 180 17.64 7.30 -17.14
C GLY A 180 17.50 8.75 -16.69
N LYS A 181 17.76 9.75 -17.56
CA LYS A 181 17.55 11.18 -17.24
C LYS A 181 16.15 11.49 -16.70
N GLN A 182 15.11 10.89 -17.29
CA GLN A 182 13.72 11.11 -16.84
C GLN A 182 13.46 10.40 -15.51
N TRP A 183 14.01 9.20 -15.34
CA TRP A 183 13.88 8.45 -14.09
C TRP A 183 14.63 9.12 -12.94
N SER A 184 15.82 9.64 -13.17
CA SER A 184 16.56 10.46 -12.20
C SER A 184 15.75 11.69 -11.81
N ARG A 185 15.21 12.44 -12.78
CA ARG A 185 14.36 13.60 -12.48
C ARG A 185 13.11 13.22 -11.68
N LEU A 186 12.47 12.10 -12.01
CA LEU A 186 11.34 11.59 -11.24
C LEU A 186 11.76 11.17 -9.82
N LYS A 187 12.92 10.53 -9.66
CA LYS A 187 13.50 10.17 -8.36
C LYS A 187 13.72 11.40 -7.49
N GLU A 188 14.24 12.49 -8.05
CA GLU A 188 14.42 13.77 -7.34
C GLU A 188 13.08 14.31 -6.81
N VAL A 189 12.07 14.39 -7.67
CA VAL A 189 10.75 14.92 -7.31
C VAL A 189 10.02 14.04 -6.28
N LEU A 190 10.33 12.74 -6.24
CA LEU A 190 9.73 11.81 -5.28
C LEU A 190 10.39 11.82 -3.90
N ARG A 191 11.52 12.53 -3.72
CA ARG A 191 12.20 12.61 -2.42
C ARG A 191 11.25 13.25 -1.39
N PRO A 192 11.09 12.66 -0.19
CA PRO A 192 10.35 13.31 0.88
C PRO A 192 10.99 14.66 1.19
N GLU A 193 10.18 15.72 1.29
CA GLU A 193 10.62 17.00 1.86
C GLU A 193 11.12 16.72 3.29
N CYS A 194 12.41 16.95 3.55
CA CYS A 194 12.90 16.97 4.93
C CYS A 194 12.34 18.22 5.60
N PRO A 195 11.88 18.16 6.86
CA PRO A 195 11.52 19.37 7.60
C PRO A 195 12.71 20.34 7.60
N GLU A 196 12.51 21.55 7.08
CA GLU A 196 13.54 22.57 6.93
C GLU A 196 14.27 22.86 8.24
N GLY A 197 15.60 22.90 8.20
CA GLY A 197 16.41 23.24 9.37
C GLY A 197 17.90 22.86 9.33
N SER A 198 18.54 22.75 8.16
CA SER A 198 20.01 22.65 8.11
C SER A 198 20.57 23.34 6.86
N PRO A 199 21.61 24.19 7.00
CA PRO A 199 22.15 24.98 5.89
C PRO A 199 22.98 24.11 4.93
N PRO A 200 23.25 24.59 3.71
CA PRO A 200 23.91 23.79 2.68
C PRO A 200 25.42 23.73 2.94
N VAL A 201 25.99 22.53 3.05
CA VAL A 201 27.44 22.37 2.97
C VAL A 201 27.82 22.20 1.50
N LEU A 202 28.39 23.27 0.95
CA LEU A 202 29.12 23.28 -0.30
C LEU A 202 30.32 22.32 -0.25
N GLY A 203 30.39 21.45 -1.24
CA GLY A 203 31.59 20.93 -1.91
C GLY A 203 32.76 20.38 -1.08
N SER A 204 33.07 19.10 -1.26
CA SER A 204 34.37 18.71 -1.83
C SER A 204 34.50 17.21 -2.08
N THR A 205 35.31 16.95 -3.09
CA THR A 205 35.77 15.72 -3.70
C THR A 205 36.58 14.79 -2.79
N ALA A 206 36.48 13.48 -3.10
CA ALA A 206 37.51 12.43 -3.08
C ALA A 206 38.34 12.20 -1.79
N HIS A 207 38.23 11.00 -1.19
CA HIS A 207 39.20 9.90 -1.36
C HIS A 207 38.85 8.71 -0.44
N ALA A 208 39.34 7.55 -0.88
CA ALA A 208 39.14 6.21 -0.35
C ALA A 208 39.96 5.88 0.92
N LEU A 209 39.82 4.62 1.36
CA LEU A 209 40.47 3.89 2.47
C LEU A 209 39.67 4.00 3.78
N GLY A 210 39.08 2.96 4.37
CA GLY A 210 39.38 1.53 4.38
C GLY A 210 39.95 1.16 5.75
N SER A 211 39.11 0.71 6.69
CA SER A 211 39.40 -0.32 7.71
C SER A 211 38.21 -0.55 8.67
N ASN A 212 37.95 -1.84 8.91
CA ASN A 212 36.93 -2.55 9.71
C ASN A 212 36.87 -2.18 11.22
N PRO A 213 36.05 -2.86 12.05
CA PRO A 213 34.62 -3.16 11.99
C PRO A 213 33.96 -2.63 13.29
N THR A 214 32.71 -3.02 13.55
CA THR A 214 31.97 -2.93 14.84
C THR A 214 30.94 -1.79 15.01
N GLN A 215 29.83 -2.23 15.61
CA GLN A 215 28.74 -1.47 16.23
C GLN A 215 27.75 -0.76 15.32
N ARG A 216 26.84 -1.57 14.78
CA ARG A 216 25.43 -1.19 14.61
C ARG A 216 24.89 -0.60 15.93
N ARG A 217 24.68 0.71 15.97
CA ARG A 217 23.84 1.45 16.93
C ARG A 217 23.10 2.53 16.13
N GLY A 218 21.80 2.71 16.19
CA GLY A 218 20.69 1.96 16.77
C GLY A 218 19.43 2.58 16.15
N LYS A 219 18.63 1.77 15.44
CA LYS A 219 17.30 2.21 15.00
C LYS A 219 16.50 2.53 16.26
N ARG A 220 16.00 3.76 16.39
CA ARG A 220 14.94 4.07 17.37
C ARG A 220 13.82 3.02 17.22
N PRO A 221 13.33 2.44 18.32
CA PRO A 221 12.40 1.33 18.26
C PRO A 221 11.10 1.86 17.67
N ARG A 222 10.83 1.48 16.41
CA ARG A 222 9.44 1.32 15.97
C ARG A 222 8.84 0.39 17.01
N HIS A 223 7.67 0.70 17.58
CA HIS A 223 6.94 -0.34 18.31
C HIS A 223 6.86 -1.55 17.38
N ALA A 224 7.67 -2.55 17.71
CA ALA A 224 7.82 -3.76 16.94
C ALA A 224 6.59 -4.59 17.27
N SER A 225 5.45 -4.21 16.73
CA SER A 225 4.43 -5.20 16.42
C SER A 225 5.11 -6.17 15.47
N ARG A 226 5.60 -7.29 16.00
CA ARG A 226 6.36 -8.29 15.27
C ARG A 226 5.58 -8.63 14.01
N CYS A 227 6.23 -8.52 12.85
CA CYS A 227 5.63 -8.97 11.60
C CYS A 227 5.40 -10.48 11.68
N ALA A 228 4.38 -10.98 10.98
CA ALA A 228 4.18 -12.42 10.87
C ALA A 228 5.46 -13.08 10.32
N SER A 229 5.89 -14.17 10.94
CA SER A 229 7.12 -14.90 10.62
C SER A 229 6.81 -16.37 10.38
N SER A 230 7.63 -17.00 9.54
CA SER A 230 7.67 -18.47 9.35
C SER A 230 9.10 -18.99 9.55
N GLU A 231 9.94 -18.21 10.23
CA GLU A 231 11.32 -18.59 10.56
C GLU A 231 11.34 -19.79 11.51
N GLY A 232 12.35 -20.66 11.34
CA GLY A 232 12.47 -21.88 12.15
C GLY A 232 11.43 -22.95 11.83
N GLY A 233 10.75 -22.88 10.68
CA GLY A 233 9.77 -23.89 10.26
C GLY A 233 8.46 -23.84 11.04
N SER A 234 8.21 -22.81 11.85
CA SER A 234 6.94 -22.59 12.54
C SER A 234 6.37 -21.22 12.20
N TYR A 235 5.08 -21.18 11.90
CA TYR A 235 4.36 -19.95 11.62
C TYR A 235 3.95 -19.23 12.91
N THR A 236 4.25 -17.93 12.96
CA THR A 236 3.84 -17.01 14.02
C THR A 236 3.18 -15.79 13.38
N PRO A 237 1.89 -15.51 13.64
CA PRO A 237 1.19 -14.35 13.11
C PRO A 237 1.68 -13.05 13.78
N SER A 238 1.28 -11.90 13.25
CA SER A 238 1.68 -10.61 13.83
C SER A 238 1.08 -10.40 15.22
N ASP A 239 1.72 -9.57 16.05
CA ASP A 239 1.23 -9.28 17.42
C ASP A 239 -0.22 -8.76 17.42
N TYR A 240 -0.60 -8.00 16.41
CA TYR A 240 -1.98 -7.56 16.23
C TYR A 240 -2.95 -8.73 16.08
N VAL A 241 -2.60 -9.73 15.26
CA VAL A 241 -3.41 -10.93 15.05
C VAL A 241 -3.43 -11.80 16.29
N GLN A 242 -2.30 -11.91 16.99
CA GLN A 242 -2.22 -12.63 18.28
C GLN A 242 -3.13 -12.01 19.34
N GLY A 243 -3.33 -10.68 19.32
CA GLY A 243 -4.19 -9.97 20.25
C GLY A 243 -5.69 -9.99 19.91
N LEU A 244 -6.13 -10.70 18.86
CA LEU A 244 -7.55 -10.80 18.53
C LEU A 244 -8.27 -11.78 19.45
N THR A 245 -9.49 -11.44 19.86
CA THR A 245 -10.27 -12.15 20.89
C THR A 245 -10.43 -13.65 20.63
N HIS A 246 -10.55 -14.06 19.38
CA HIS A 246 -10.80 -15.45 18.98
C HIS A 246 -9.55 -16.16 18.43
N VAL A 247 -8.37 -15.53 18.54
CA VAL A 247 -7.11 -16.09 18.07
C VAL A 247 -6.31 -16.61 19.26
N GLN A 248 -5.91 -17.87 19.22
CA GLN A 248 -5.19 -18.52 20.31
C GLN A 248 -4.09 -19.45 19.78
N LYS A 249 -3.05 -19.65 20.58
CA LYS A 249 -1.99 -20.61 20.31
C LYS A 249 -2.33 -21.94 21.00
N LEU A 250 -2.26 -23.05 20.27
CA LEU A 250 -2.45 -24.41 20.79
C LEU A 250 -1.13 -25.19 20.73
N GLU A 251 -1.02 -26.23 21.55
CA GLU A 251 0.15 -27.12 21.59
C GLU A 251 0.23 -28.01 20.34
N GLU A 252 -0.89 -28.55 19.90
CA GLU A 252 -0.97 -29.33 18.67
C GLU A 252 -0.86 -28.41 17.43
N GLY A 253 0.12 -28.70 16.57
CA GLY A 253 0.36 -27.95 15.34
C GLY A 253 -0.07 -28.68 14.08
N VAL A 254 -0.60 -27.94 13.11
CA VAL A 254 -0.92 -28.47 11.77
C VAL A 254 0.24 -28.24 10.82
N ARG A 255 0.62 -29.28 10.06
CA ARG A 255 1.59 -29.15 8.96
C ARG A 255 0.97 -28.46 7.75
N LEU A 256 1.63 -27.42 7.28
CA LEU A 256 1.30 -26.71 6.05
C LEU A 256 2.43 -26.86 5.04
N HIS A 257 2.13 -27.18 3.78
CA HIS A 257 3.12 -27.26 2.70
C HIS A 257 2.92 -26.16 1.67
N CYS A 258 4.02 -25.68 1.09
CA CYS A 258 3.99 -24.74 -0.02
C CYS A 258 3.44 -25.42 -1.27
N SER A 259 2.44 -24.80 -1.90
CA SER A 259 1.80 -25.31 -3.12
C SER A 259 2.70 -25.40 -4.35
N GLN A 260 3.92 -24.84 -4.30
CA GLN A 260 4.84 -24.84 -5.45
C GLN A 260 6.07 -25.73 -5.27
N CYS A 261 6.64 -25.82 -4.07
CA CYS A 261 7.89 -26.55 -3.85
C CYS A 261 7.81 -27.59 -2.72
N GLY A 262 6.67 -27.72 -2.05
CA GLY A 262 6.48 -28.66 -0.94
C GLY A 262 7.11 -28.24 0.39
N HIS A 263 7.79 -27.08 0.49
CA HIS A 263 8.37 -26.59 1.75
C HIS A 263 7.33 -26.57 2.89
N VAL A 264 7.68 -27.14 4.05
CA VAL A 264 6.74 -27.38 5.15
C VAL A 264 6.99 -26.44 6.32
N ILE A 265 5.90 -25.92 6.89
CA ILE A 265 5.88 -25.18 8.15
C ILE A 265 4.81 -25.73 9.09
N MET A 266 5.00 -25.55 10.39
CA MET A 266 4.05 -25.89 11.44
C MET A 266 3.19 -24.68 11.81
N ALA A 267 1.88 -24.82 11.89
CA ALA A 267 0.96 -23.80 12.35
C ALA A 267 0.38 -24.17 13.72
N HIS A 268 0.73 -23.40 14.75
CA HIS A 268 0.26 -23.56 16.13
C HIS A 268 -0.76 -22.50 16.54
N TRP A 269 -1.13 -21.59 15.63
CA TRP A 269 -2.07 -20.51 15.90
C TRP A 269 -3.40 -20.82 15.24
N TYR A 270 -4.50 -20.60 15.96
CA TYR A 270 -5.84 -21.00 15.56
C TYR A 270 -6.84 -19.86 15.77
N LEU A 271 -7.80 -19.78 14.86
CA LEU A 271 -9.04 -19.04 15.05
C LEU A 271 -10.06 -20.03 15.61
N VAL A 272 -10.59 -19.73 16.80
CA VAL A 272 -11.56 -20.56 17.50
C VAL A 272 -12.80 -19.73 17.78
N VAL A 273 -13.92 -20.14 17.18
CA VAL A 273 -15.21 -19.46 17.34
C VAL A 273 -16.28 -20.53 17.56
N GLY A 274 -16.75 -20.66 18.81
CA GLY A 274 -17.55 -21.82 19.22
C GLY A 274 -16.79 -23.12 18.95
N ASP A 275 -17.44 -24.09 18.31
CA ASP A 275 -16.82 -25.39 17.97
C ASP A 275 -15.95 -25.33 16.70
N ALA A 276 -15.91 -24.19 16.00
CA ALA A 276 -15.16 -24.07 14.76
C ALA A 276 -13.70 -23.69 15.03
N VAL A 277 -12.80 -24.67 14.89
CA VAL A 277 -11.34 -24.48 14.98
C VAL A 277 -10.72 -24.43 13.58
N ARG A 278 -9.90 -23.39 13.31
CA ARG A 278 -9.20 -23.25 12.02
C ARG A 278 -7.76 -22.79 12.24
N ALA A 279 -6.78 -23.53 11.71
CA ALA A 279 -5.38 -23.14 11.80
C ALA A 279 -5.08 -21.91 10.94
N LEU A 280 -4.36 -20.94 11.48
CA LEU A 280 -3.92 -19.76 10.76
C LEU A 280 -2.78 -20.13 9.81
N ARG A 281 -2.87 -19.62 8.60
CA ARG A 281 -1.81 -19.66 7.60
C ARG A 281 -1.45 -18.26 7.12
N PRO A 282 -0.20 -18.00 6.74
CA PRO A 282 0.17 -16.72 6.17
C PRO A 282 -0.58 -16.42 4.86
N GLN A 283 -0.75 -15.12 4.54
CA GLN A 283 -1.40 -14.68 3.28
C GLN A 283 -0.61 -15.06 2.04
N CYS A 284 0.71 -15.19 2.18
CA CYS A 284 1.64 -15.53 1.10
C CYS A 284 2.40 -16.80 1.46
N GLY A 285 2.85 -17.56 0.46
CA GLY A 285 3.86 -18.60 0.66
C GLY A 285 5.25 -18.03 0.99
N HIS A 286 6.25 -18.89 1.13
CA HIS A 286 7.59 -18.45 1.54
C HIS A 286 8.31 -17.61 0.49
N ARG A 287 9.35 -16.92 0.96
CA ARG A 287 10.11 -15.88 0.23
C ARG A 287 10.58 -16.29 -1.16
N THR A 288 10.97 -17.54 -1.37
CA THR A 288 11.52 -18.03 -2.64
C THR A 288 10.44 -18.43 -3.65
N CYS A 289 9.22 -18.75 -3.23
CA CYS A 289 8.13 -19.12 -4.12
C CYS A 289 7.14 -17.96 -4.29
N LYS A 290 7.35 -17.13 -5.32
CA LYS A 290 6.47 -15.99 -5.65
C LYS A 290 5.06 -16.49 -5.98
N LYS A 291 4.03 -15.85 -5.42
CA LYS A 291 2.60 -16.19 -5.59
C LYS A 291 2.21 -17.63 -5.18
N SER A 292 2.99 -18.25 -4.30
CA SER A 292 2.62 -19.53 -3.69
C SER A 292 1.71 -19.34 -2.47
N SER A 293 1.08 -20.42 -2.00
CA SER A 293 0.31 -20.43 -0.76
C SER A 293 0.59 -21.69 0.04
N TYR A 294 0.42 -21.61 1.36
CA TYR A 294 0.52 -22.77 2.23
C TYR A 294 -0.81 -23.52 2.32
N LEU A 295 -0.80 -24.81 2.03
CA LEU A 295 -1.95 -25.71 2.06
C LEU A 295 -1.82 -26.71 3.22
N SER A 296 -2.93 -27.15 3.80
CA SER A 296 -2.89 -28.18 4.85
C SER A 296 -2.48 -29.53 4.26
N VAL A 297 -1.58 -30.24 4.92
CA VAL A 297 -1.20 -31.62 4.56
C VAL A 297 -2.23 -32.64 5.11
N THR A 298 -2.90 -32.32 6.20
CA THR A 298 -3.72 -33.27 6.99
C THR A 298 -5.23 -33.03 6.85
N ASN A 299 -5.70 -32.41 5.77
CA ASN A 299 -7.11 -31.96 5.59
C ASN A 299 -7.64 -31.06 6.72
N ALA A 300 -6.77 -30.52 7.57
CA ALA A 300 -7.16 -29.61 8.63
C ALA A 300 -7.72 -28.31 8.04
N ARG A 301 -8.76 -27.78 8.69
CA ARG A 301 -9.38 -26.51 8.27
C ARG A 301 -8.39 -25.37 8.50
N VAL A 302 -8.02 -24.66 7.44
CA VAL A 302 -7.07 -23.52 7.49
C VAL A 302 -7.72 -22.21 7.09
N ILE A 303 -7.20 -21.10 7.62
CA ILE A 303 -7.67 -19.74 7.31
C ILE A 303 -6.50 -18.77 7.21
N HIS A 304 -6.58 -17.78 6.32
CA HIS A 304 -5.53 -16.75 6.23
C HIS A 304 -5.55 -15.82 7.44
N ASP A 305 -4.38 -15.37 7.86
CA ASP A 305 -4.12 -14.38 8.92
C ASP A 305 -4.54 -12.94 8.56
N LYS A 306 -5.57 -12.79 7.73
CA LYS A 306 -6.08 -11.48 7.35
C LYS A 306 -6.94 -10.91 8.47
N SER A 307 -6.50 -9.77 9.02
CA SER A 307 -7.20 -9.07 10.12
C SER A 307 -8.69 -8.88 9.87
N ASP A 308 -9.10 -8.44 8.66
CA ASP A 308 -10.52 -8.27 8.29
C ASP A 308 -11.36 -9.57 8.45
N ILE A 309 -10.74 -10.75 8.31
CA ILE A 309 -11.40 -12.05 8.38
C ILE A 309 -11.41 -12.58 9.82
N LEU A 310 -10.33 -12.34 10.56
CA LEU A 310 -10.12 -12.81 11.94
C LEU A 310 -10.79 -11.92 12.99
N ASP A 311 -11.09 -10.67 12.66
CA ASP A 311 -11.75 -9.72 13.56
C ASP A 311 -13.25 -10.05 13.71
N ILE A 312 -13.53 -10.96 14.64
CA ILE A 312 -14.85 -11.49 14.97
C ILE A 312 -15.31 -10.87 16.29
N CYS A 313 -16.57 -10.41 16.37
CA CYS A 313 -17.13 -9.88 17.60
C CYS A 313 -17.63 -10.99 18.53
N GLU A 314 -18.04 -10.60 19.73
CA GLU A 314 -18.74 -11.47 20.71
C GLU A 314 -19.99 -12.15 20.13
N HIS A 315 -20.63 -11.57 19.11
CA HIS A 315 -21.78 -12.16 18.41
C HIS A 315 -21.40 -13.28 17.41
N GLY A 316 -20.13 -13.70 17.36
CA GLY A 316 -19.65 -14.74 16.45
C GLY A 316 -19.65 -14.36 14.97
N ARG A 317 -19.77 -13.07 14.65
CA ARG A 317 -19.75 -12.53 13.27
C ARG A 317 -18.53 -11.66 13.06
N ARG A 318 -18.05 -11.55 11.81
CA ARG A 318 -17.02 -10.56 11.46
C ARG A 318 -17.50 -9.17 11.88
N ARG A 319 -16.69 -8.41 12.61
CA ARG A 319 -17.04 -7.07 13.10
C ARG A 319 -17.51 -6.16 11.98
N SER A 320 -16.91 -6.27 10.79
CA SER A 320 -17.30 -5.45 9.65
C SER A 320 -18.69 -5.78 9.12
N GLU A 321 -19.17 -7.01 9.27
CA GLU A 321 -20.46 -7.49 8.75
C GLU A 321 -21.55 -7.59 9.85
N CYS A 322 -21.19 -7.42 11.13
CA CYS A 322 -22.13 -7.58 12.23
C CYS A 322 -23.09 -6.38 12.34
N VAL A 323 -24.39 -6.64 12.17
CA VAL A 323 -25.46 -5.62 12.30
C VAL A 323 -25.59 -5.11 13.72
N ALA A 324 -25.52 -6.00 14.73
CA ALA A 324 -25.61 -5.61 16.14
C ALA A 324 -24.47 -4.66 16.55
N CYS A 325 -23.27 -4.86 15.99
CA CYS A 325 -22.12 -3.99 16.22
C CYS A 325 -22.11 -2.73 15.33
N GLY A 326 -23.08 -2.54 14.43
CA GLY A 326 -23.06 -1.45 13.45
C GLY A 326 -21.87 -1.54 12.47
N GLY A 327 -21.51 -2.76 12.05
CA GLY A 327 -20.34 -3.02 11.21
C GLY A 327 -20.30 -2.18 9.92
N ARG A 328 -19.10 -1.85 9.44
CA ARG A 328 -18.90 -0.98 8.26
C ARG A 328 -19.55 -1.48 6.96
N ASP A 329 -19.78 -2.78 6.84
CA ASP A 329 -20.41 -3.42 5.68
C ASP A 329 -21.93 -3.51 5.85
N THR A 330 -22.48 -2.92 6.91
CA THR A 330 -23.93 -2.81 7.15
C THR A 330 -24.46 -1.52 6.51
N CYS A 331 -25.63 -1.59 5.89
CA CYS A 331 -26.30 -0.43 5.31
C CYS A 331 -27.34 0.15 6.28
N LYS A 332 -27.85 1.34 5.96
CA LYS A 332 -28.95 1.99 6.70
C LYS A 332 -30.21 1.11 6.84
N HIS A 333 -30.38 0.13 5.96
CA HIS A 333 -31.49 -0.84 6.01
C HIS A 333 -31.21 -2.01 6.98
N LYS A 334 -30.23 -1.90 7.88
CA LYS A 334 -29.89 -2.89 8.91
C LYS A 334 -29.55 -4.29 8.35
N GLN A 335 -29.01 -4.32 7.13
CA GLN A 335 -28.54 -5.54 6.46
C GLN A 335 -27.12 -5.33 5.96
N VAL A 336 -26.37 -6.40 5.75
CA VAL A 336 -25.06 -6.31 5.09
C VAL A 336 -25.28 -5.77 3.66
N ALA A 337 -24.61 -4.68 3.31
CA ALA A 337 -24.81 -3.90 2.08
C ALA A 337 -24.65 -4.73 0.79
N ARG A 338 -23.84 -5.79 0.83
CA ARG A 338 -23.68 -6.72 -0.30
C ARG A 338 -24.86 -7.67 -0.50
N TRP A 339 -25.67 -7.88 0.55
CA TRP A 339 -26.85 -8.74 0.55
C TRP A 339 -28.16 -7.96 0.53
N CYS A 340 -28.14 -6.67 0.90
CA CYS A 340 -29.30 -5.81 0.88
C CYS A 340 -29.87 -5.61 -0.53
N THR A 341 -31.12 -6.04 -0.73
CA THR A 341 -31.84 -5.95 -2.01
C THR A 341 -32.00 -4.51 -2.50
N GLN A 342 -32.33 -3.59 -1.60
CA GLN A 342 -32.45 -2.16 -1.91
C GLN A 342 -31.10 -1.57 -2.38
N CYS A 343 -30.00 -1.91 -1.69
CA CYS A 343 -28.66 -1.48 -2.10
C CYS A 343 -28.20 -2.12 -3.41
N LYS A 344 -28.58 -3.36 -3.68
CA LYS A 344 -28.31 -4.02 -4.97
C LYS A 344 -29.04 -3.30 -6.12
N ARG A 345 -30.34 -3.01 -5.96
CA ARG A 345 -31.16 -2.29 -6.96
C ARG A 345 -30.63 -0.88 -7.24
N ALA A 346 -30.24 -0.13 -6.20
CA ALA A 346 -29.66 1.20 -6.37
C ALA A 346 -28.33 1.18 -7.16
N LYS A 347 -27.51 0.13 -6.97
CA LYS A 347 -26.24 -0.03 -7.70
C LYS A 347 -26.46 -0.42 -9.17
N THR A 348 -27.47 -1.22 -9.48
CA THR A 348 -27.77 -1.63 -10.87
C THR A 348 -28.37 -0.48 -11.67
N ALA A 349 -29.26 0.32 -11.07
CA ALA A 349 -29.84 1.51 -11.71
C ALA A 349 -28.76 2.53 -12.11
N ASN A 350 -27.77 2.77 -11.24
CA ASN A 350 -26.67 3.70 -11.50
C ASN A 350 -25.67 3.18 -12.58
N LYS A 351 -25.71 1.88 -12.91
CA LYS A 351 -24.86 1.30 -13.96
C LYS A 351 -25.47 1.47 -15.35
N GLN A 352 -26.79 1.56 -15.47
CA GLN A 352 -27.51 1.72 -16.74
C GLN A 352 -27.54 3.17 -17.25
N GLY A 353 -27.43 4.17 -16.36
CA GLY A 353 -27.38 5.59 -16.73
C GLY A 353 -26.05 6.10 -17.31
N ARG A 354 -25.04 5.24 -17.52
CA ARG A 354 -23.72 5.62 -18.07
C ARG A 354 -23.47 5.08 -19.49
N GLY A 355 -24.49 4.57 -20.18
CA GLY A 355 -24.35 3.85 -21.47
C GLY A 355 -25.09 4.42 -22.68
N SER A 356 -25.71 5.60 -22.61
CA SER A 356 -26.62 6.06 -23.69
C SER A 356 -26.45 7.54 -24.04
N VAL A 357 -25.28 7.92 -24.53
CA VAL A 357 -25.11 9.15 -25.33
C VAL A 357 -24.33 8.77 -26.59
N GLY A 358 -25.02 8.53 -27.70
CA GLY A 358 -24.37 8.21 -28.97
C GLY A 358 -25.24 7.48 -29.99
N ALA A 359 -26.34 8.10 -30.44
CA ALA A 359 -26.97 7.76 -31.71
C ALA A 359 -27.52 9.05 -32.33
N ARG A 360 -26.68 9.73 -33.13
CA ARG A 360 -27.10 10.80 -34.04
C ARG A 360 -27.55 10.15 -35.34
N GLY A 361 -28.69 10.63 -35.84
CA GLY A 361 -29.39 10.09 -36.99
C GLY A 361 -28.67 10.28 -38.32
N SER A 362 -29.06 9.44 -39.27
CA SER A 362 -28.87 9.66 -40.71
C SER A 362 -30.24 9.46 -41.38
N GLU A 363 -30.96 10.56 -41.59
CA GLU A 363 -32.04 10.61 -42.58
C GLU A 363 -31.39 10.73 -43.96
N PHE A 364 -31.46 9.65 -44.75
CA PHE A 364 -31.23 9.71 -46.19
C PHE A 364 -32.58 9.97 -46.86
N GLY A 365 -32.77 11.20 -47.33
CA GLY A 365 -33.84 11.54 -48.27
C GLY A 365 -33.60 10.84 -49.61
N ARG A 366 -34.57 10.03 -50.04
CA ARG A 366 -34.70 9.62 -51.44
C ARG A 366 -35.64 10.59 -52.14
N GLN A 367 -35.14 11.11 -53.25
CA GLN A 367 -35.89 11.87 -54.24
C GLN A 367 -37.01 11.01 -54.83
N GLY A 368 -38.15 11.66 -55.04
CA GLY A 368 -39.25 11.30 -55.93
C GLY A 368 -39.76 12.58 -56.57
#